data_AF-A0A2N5A989-F1
#
_entry.id   AF-A0A2N5A989-F1
#
_cell.length_a   1.000
_cell.length_b   1.000
_cell.length_c   1.000
_cell.angle_alpha   90.00
_cell.angle_beta   90.00
_cell.angle_gamma   90.00
#
_symmetry.space_group_name_H-M   'P 1'
#
loop_
_entity.id
_entity.type
_entity.pdbx_description
1 polymer ?
#
loop_
_entity_poly.entity_id
_entity_poly.type
_entity_poly.pdbx_seq_one_letter_code
_entity_poly.pdbx_strand_id
1 'polypeptide(L)' 'MSLLIALLQALVLFAVAPLLSGIVRVARARLHNRRGPGVLQEYRDILKLLGRQSVGPDASGWLFRL' A
#
# COMPACT_ATOMS: atom_id res chain seq x y z
N MET A 1 -5.07 25.79 13.33
CA MET A 1 -5.70 25.62 12.00
C MET A 1 -4.75 24.95 11.00
N SER A 2 -3.49 25.37 10.89
CA SER A 2 -2.48 24.83 9.95
C SER A 2 -2.15 23.35 10.14
N LEU A 3 -2.00 22.89 11.38
CA LEU A 3 -1.69 21.48 11.71
C LEU A 3 -2.76 20.51 11.20
N LEU A 4 -4.03 20.90 11.32
CA LEU A 4 -5.17 20.08 10.91
C LEU A 4 -5.20 19.92 9.37
N ILE A 5 -4.90 21.01 8.65
CA ILE A 5 -4.79 21.01 7.19
C ILE A 5 -3.61 20.15 6.73
N ALA A 6 -2.45 20.25 7.39
CA ALA A 6 -1.28 19.45 7.05
C ALA A 6 -1.51 17.95 7.25
N LEU A 7 -2.14 17.55 8.36
CA LEU A 7 -2.51 16.16 8.62
C LEU A 7 -3.51 15.63 7.58
N LEU A 8 -4.53 16.44 7.24
CA LEU A 8 -5.51 16.07 6.23
C LEU A 8 -4.87 15.88 4.86
N GLN A 9 -3.96 16.79 4.46
CA GLN A 9 -3.24 16.68 3.20
C GLN A 9 -2.36 15.42 3.15
N ALA A 10 -1.65 15.11 4.24
CA ALA A 10 -0.84 13.90 4.33
C ALA A 10 -1.69 12.63 4.20
N LEU A 11 -2.83 12.57 4.90
CA LEU A 11 -3.77 11.44 4.80
C LEU A 11 -4.34 11.28 3.39
N VAL A 12 -4.71 12.38 2.73
CA VAL A 12 -5.20 12.36 1.35
C VAL A 12 -4.12 11.83 0.41
N LEU A 13 -2.88 12.30 0.52
CA LEU A 13 -1.77 11.81 -0.30
C LEU A 13 -1.51 10.31 -0.07
N PHE A 14 -1.53 9.88 1.19
CA PHE A 14 -1.34 8.48 1.56
C PHE A 14 -2.46 7.59 1.02
N ALA A 15 -3.69 8.10 0.94
CA ALA A 15 -4.83 7.41 0.35
C ALA A 15 -4.77 7.41 -1.20
N VAL A 16 -4.33 8.50 -1.84
CA VAL A 16 -4.27 8.61 -3.31
C VAL A 16 -3.14 7.78 -3.92
N ALA A 17 -2.00 7.66 -3.24
CA ALA A 17 -0.85 6.88 -3.70
C ALA A 17 -1.20 5.41 -4.10
N PRO A 18 -1.85 4.60 -3.25
CA PRO A 18 -2.24 3.22 -3.61
C PRO A 18 -3.32 3.16 -4.69
N LEU A 19 -4.17 4.20 -4.82
CA LEU A 19 -5.14 4.26 -5.91
C LEU A 19 -4.44 4.33 -7.27
N LEU A 20 -3.47 5.25 -7.38
CA LEU A 20 -2.70 5.43 -8.61
C LEU A 20 -1.89 4.18 -8.95
N SER A 21 -1.27 3.56 -7.95
CA SER A 21 -0.53 2.29 -8.12
C SER A 21 -1.45 1.16 -8.62
N GLY A 22 -2.67 1.04 -8.05
CA GLY A 22 -3.68 0.10 -8.54
C GLY A 22 -4.08 0.35 -10.02
N ILE A 23 -4.30 1.61 -10.41
CA ILE A 23 -4.61 1.98 -11.81
C ILE A 23 -3.45 1.60 -12.73
N VAL A 24 -2.20 1.89 -12.37
CA VAL A 24 -1.01 1.57 -13.17
C VAL A 24 -0.87 0.05 -13.35
N ARG A 25 -1.15 -0.74 -12.31
CA ARG A 25 -1.12 -2.22 -12.41
C ARG A 25 -2.20 -2.75 -13.36
N VAL A 26 -3.40 -2.17 -13.35
CA VAL A 26 -4.46 -2.51 -14.31
C VAL A 26 -4.05 -2.13 -15.73
N ALA A 27 -3.54 -0.92 -15.93
CA ALA A 27 -3.09 -0.44 -17.24
C ALA A 27 -1.99 -1.34 -17.79
N ARG A 28 -0.98 -1.66 -16.99
CA ARG A 28 0.10 -2.58 -17.36
C ARG A 28 -0.44 -3.97 -17.73
N ALA A 29 -1.36 -4.53 -16.93
CA ALA A 29 -1.92 -5.85 -17.22
C ALA A 29 -2.69 -5.86 -18.55
N ARG A 30 -3.48 -4.81 -18.83
CA ARG A 30 -4.19 -4.64 -20.11
C ARG A 30 -3.23 -4.55 -21.29
N LEU A 31 -2.13 -3.81 -21.15
CA LEU A 31 -1.08 -3.74 -22.19
C LEU A 31 -0.43 -5.10 -22.46
N HIS A 32 -0.30 -5.94 -21.43
CA HIS A 32 0.18 -7.32 -21.58
C HIS A 32 -0.92 -8.31 -22.01
N ASN A 33 -2.09 -7.81 -22.42
CA ASN A 33 -3.24 -8.62 -22.84
C ASN A 33 -3.71 -9.62 -21.76
N ARG A 34 -3.58 -9.25 -20.48
CA ARG A 34 -4.04 -10.01 -19.31
C ARG A 34 -5.09 -9.22 -18.54
N ARG A 35 -5.99 -9.90 -17.84
CA ARG A 35 -6.88 -9.24 -16.87
C ARG A 35 -6.07 -8.90 -15.62
N GLY A 36 -5.92 -7.61 -15.36
CA GLY A 36 -5.28 -7.09 -14.15
C GLY A 36 -6.11 -7.28 -12.89
N PRO A 37 -5.52 -7.07 -11.71
CA PRO A 37 -6.25 -7.04 -10.44
C PRO A 37 -7.27 -5.89 -10.40
N GLY A 38 -8.22 -5.91 -9.47
CA GLY A 38 -9.12 -4.75 -9.29
C GLY A 38 -8.35 -3.50 -8.83
N VAL A 39 -8.81 -2.30 -9.17
CA VAL A 39 -8.16 -1.04 -8.75
C VAL A 39 -8.08 -0.92 -7.22
N LEU A 40 -9.10 -1.41 -6.51
CA LEU A 40 -9.14 -1.42 -5.04
C LEU A 40 -8.35 -2.58 -4.40
N GLN A 41 -7.71 -3.44 -5.20
CA GLN A 41 -6.98 -4.60 -4.68
C GLN A 41 -5.84 -4.17 -3.76
N GLU A 42 -5.16 -3.06 -4.06
CA GLU A 42 -4.05 -2.58 -3.22
C GLU A 42 -4.49 -2.20 -1.80
N TYR A 43 -5.67 -1.59 -1.64
CA TYR A 43 -6.22 -1.32 -0.31
C TYR A 43 -6.51 -2.60 0.46
N ARG A 44 -7.05 -3.63 -0.20
CA ARG A 44 -7.31 -4.94 0.41
C ARG A 44 -6.01 -5.63 0.82
N ASP A 45 -4.97 -5.52 -0.02
CA ASP A 45 -3.67 -6.10 0.26
C ASP A 45 -3.01 -5.39 1.45
N ILE A 46 -3.08 -4.06 1.54
CA ILE A 46 -2.58 -3.30 2.71
C ILE A 46 -3.28 -3.77 3.99
N LEU A 47 -4.61 -3.81 4.01
CA LEU A 47 -5.37 -4.29 5.18
C LEU A 47 -5.02 -5.73 5.55
N LYS A 48 -4.85 -6.59 4.55
CA LYS A 48 -4.44 -7.99 4.73
C LYS A 48 -3.03 -8.09 5.32
N LEU A 49 -2.08 -7.25 4.89
CA LEU A 49 -0.71 -7.26 5.39
C LEU A 49 -0.63 -6.72 6.83
N LEU A 50 -1.40 -5.67 7.15
CA LEU A 50 -1.47 -5.12 8.51
C LEU A 50 -2.05 -6.13 9.52
N GLY A 51 -2.93 -7.02 9.07
CA GLY A 51 -3.47 -8.09 9.90
C GLY A 51 -2.58 -9.33 10.04
N ARG A 52 -1.44 -9.40 9.33
CA ARG A 52 -0.53 -10.55 9.40
C ARG A 52 0.49 -10.39 10.52
N GLN A 53 0.82 -11.49 11.17
CA GLN A 53 1.93 -11.54 12.12
C GLN A 53 3.24 -11.25 11.39
N SER A 54 4.04 -10.33 11.95
CA SER A 54 5.41 -10.11 11.50
C SER A 54 6.27 -11.28 11.97
N VAL A 55 6.91 -11.99 11.03
CA VAL A 55 7.81 -13.11 11.30
C VAL A 55 9.22 -12.67 10.97
N GLY A 56 10.14 -12.80 11.94
CA GLY A 56 11.56 -12.49 11.77
C GLY A 56 12.44 -13.72 12.00
N PRO A 57 13.58 -13.86 11.30
CA PRO A 57 14.52 -14.97 11.51
C PRO A 57 15.01 -15.04 12.95
N ASP A 58 15.23 -16.24 13.49
CA ASP A 58 15.73 -16.40 14.87
C ASP A 58 17.12 -15.79 15.07
N ALA A 59 17.93 -15.75 14.01
CA ALA A 59 19.25 -15.11 14.00
C ALA A 59 19.20 -13.60 13.70
N SER A 60 18.02 -12.97 13.66
CA SER A 60 17.89 -11.54 13.40
C SER A 60 18.21 -10.72 14.64
N GLY A 61 19.07 -9.71 14.47
CA GLY A 61 19.37 -8.74 15.51
C GLY A 61 18.20 -7.76 15.76
N TRP A 62 18.32 -6.96 16.81
CA TRP A 62 17.31 -5.96 17.19
C TRP A 62 16.99 -4.96 16.06
N LEU A 63 17.95 -4.66 15.18
CA LEU A 63 17.76 -3.80 13.99
C LEU A 63 16.68 -4.30 13.02
N PHE A 64 16.37 -5.60 13.01
CA PHE A 64 15.34 -6.15 12.13
C PHE A 64 13.93 -5.79 12.60
N ARG A 65 13.77 -5.48 13.89
CA ARG A 65 12.47 -5.17 14.51
C ARG A 65 12.27 -3.69 14.76
N LEU A 66 13.34 -2.89 14.77
CA LEU A 66 13.30 -1.43 14.88
C LEU A 66 12.97 -0.81 13.51
#